data_AF-A0A0S2S916-F1
#
_entry.id   AF-A0A0S2S916-F1
#
_cell.length_a   1.000
_cell.length_b   1.000
_cell.length_c   1.000
_cell.angle_alpha   90.00
_cell.angle_beta   90.00
_cell.angle_gamma   90.00
#
_symmetry.space_group_name_H-M   'P 1'
#
loop_
_entity.id
_entity.type
_entity.pdbx_description
1 polymer ?
#
loop_
_entity_poly.entity_id
_entity_poly.type
_entity_poly.pdbx_seq_one_letter_code
_entity_poly.pdbx_strand_id
1 'polypeptide(L)'
;MTTQFNFNKLNNIYAEAIASDDKTLIFETKVGKGRFLFMMFLSDEDKDSKDKLFIYLRNTNLIKPVKVYGNHSKGQFEVYIKDELKEALIKELQLNSSSGSFDFKNFLEQLNSSIPQSINRDNKITELRKIEA
;
A
#
# COMPACT_ATOMS: atom_id res chain seq x y z
N MET A 1 13.56 -9.30 -12.29
CA MET A 1 14.10 -7.94 -12.10
C MET A 1 13.53 -7.33 -10.82
N THR A 2 14.12 -6.26 -10.31
CA THR A 2 13.60 -5.56 -9.12
C THR A 2 13.35 -4.11 -9.47
N THR A 3 12.16 -3.61 -9.17
CA THR A 3 11.79 -2.19 -9.32
C THR A 3 11.83 -1.52 -7.95
N GLN A 4 12.66 -0.49 -7.79
CA GLN A 4 12.64 0.35 -6.59
C GLN A 4 11.64 1.48 -6.78
N PHE A 5 10.83 1.76 -5.76
CA PHE A 5 9.84 2.83 -5.76
C PHE A 5 9.66 3.41 -4.36
N ASN A 6 9.39 4.71 -4.24
CA ASN A 6 9.15 5.37 -2.95
C ASN A 6 7.68 5.81 -2.84
N PHE A 7 6.93 5.19 -1.91
CA PHE A 7 5.54 5.56 -1.62
C PHE A 7 5.46 6.79 -0.69
N ASN A 8 6.05 7.90 -1.10
CA ASN A 8 6.17 9.11 -0.28
C ASN A 8 4.82 9.73 0.12
N LYS A 9 3.73 9.40 -0.56
CA LYS A 9 2.38 9.87 -0.22
C LYS A 9 1.80 9.19 1.01
N LEU A 10 2.45 8.14 1.54
CA LEU A 10 2.16 7.57 2.86
C LEU A 10 2.50 8.53 4.02
N ASN A 11 3.37 9.53 3.81
CA ASN A 11 3.93 10.33 4.90
C ASN A 11 2.88 10.97 5.82
N ASN A 12 1.84 11.59 5.26
CA ASN A 12 0.85 12.32 6.07
C ASN A 12 0.04 11.36 6.93
N ILE A 13 -0.50 10.30 6.32
CA ILE A 13 -1.30 9.32 7.03
C ILE A 13 -0.47 8.47 7.99
N TYR A 14 0.81 8.24 7.68
CA TYR A 14 1.76 7.61 8.59
C TYR A 14 1.99 8.46 9.85
N ALA A 15 2.20 9.76 9.69
CA ALA A 15 2.36 10.68 10.83
C ALA A 15 1.09 10.71 11.71
N GLU A 16 -0.10 10.69 11.09
CA GLU A 16 -1.37 10.58 11.81
C GLU A 16 -1.49 9.24 12.57
N ALA A 17 -1.12 8.12 11.95
CA ALA A 17 -1.17 6.80 12.58
C ALA A 17 -0.12 6.60 13.68
N ILE A 18 1.05 7.25 13.60
CA ILE A 18 1.99 7.30 14.72
C ILE A 18 1.39 8.07 15.89
N ALA A 19 0.65 9.15 15.63
CA ALA A 19 0.03 9.95 16.68
C ALA A 19 -1.24 9.29 17.27
N SER A 20 -1.78 8.23 16.64
CA SER A 20 -2.97 7.52 17.12
C SER A 20 -2.63 6.46 18.17
N ASP A 21 -3.63 6.15 19.01
CA ASP A 21 -3.50 5.13 20.07
C ASP A 21 -3.32 3.71 19.50
N ASP A 22 -3.85 3.45 18.30
CA ASP A 22 -3.91 2.11 17.72
C ASP A 22 -2.74 1.78 16.78
N LYS A 23 -1.85 2.74 16.51
CA LYS A 23 -0.58 2.56 15.77
C LYS A 23 -0.73 1.76 14.47
N THR A 24 -1.88 1.90 13.82
CA THR A 24 -2.28 1.07 12.70
C THR A 24 -2.89 1.94 11.61
N LEU A 25 -2.49 1.70 10.38
CA LEU A 25 -2.89 2.45 9.21
C LEU A 25 -3.54 1.52 8.21
N ILE A 26 -4.81 1.77 7.91
CA ILE A 26 -5.60 0.93 6.99
C ILE A 26 -6.38 1.84 6.06
N PHE A 27 -6.21 1.65 4.76
CA PHE A 27 -6.96 2.38 3.75
C PHE A 27 -7.07 1.58 2.45
N GLU A 28 -8.18 1.72 1.74
CA GLU A 28 -8.36 1.18 0.39
C GLU A 28 -8.03 2.27 -0.63
N THR A 29 -7.39 1.87 -1.73
CA THR A 29 -7.19 2.71 -2.90
C THR A 29 -7.46 1.94 -4.19
N LYS A 30 -7.75 2.66 -5.26
CA LYS A 30 -8.17 2.09 -6.54
C LYS A 30 -7.37 2.69 -7.69
N VAL A 31 -6.86 1.82 -8.56
CA VAL A 31 -6.23 2.21 -9.83
C VAL A 31 -6.80 1.32 -10.93
N GLY A 32 -7.45 1.93 -11.92
CA GLY A 32 -8.19 1.19 -12.94
C GLY A 32 -9.24 0.27 -12.33
N LYS A 33 -9.16 -1.04 -12.60
CA LYS A 33 -10.03 -2.06 -11.99
C LYS A 33 -9.47 -2.64 -10.68
N GLY A 34 -8.18 -2.45 -10.41
CA GLY A 34 -7.54 -3.00 -9.21
C GLY A 34 -7.98 -2.30 -7.93
N ARG A 35 -8.16 -3.07 -6.86
CA ARG A 35 -8.52 -2.56 -5.53
C ARG A 35 -7.48 -3.04 -4.52
N PHE A 36 -6.82 -2.08 -3.90
CA PHE A 36 -5.65 -2.32 -3.07
C PHE A 36 -5.94 -1.83 -1.66
N LEU A 37 -6.07 -2.74 -0.72
CA LEU A 37 -6.20 -2.42 0.69
C LEU A 37 -4.82 -2.47 1.33
N PHE A 38 -4.32 -1.30 1.72
CA PHE A 38 -3.07 -1.15 2.44
C PHE A 38 -3.33 -1.31 3.94
N MET A 39 -2.51 -2.13 4.59
CA MET A 39 -2.54 -2.35 6.04
C MET A 39 -1.12 -2.27 6.55
N MET A 40 -0.85 -1.24 7.36
CA MET A 40 0.46 -1.02 7.96
C MET A 40 0.33 -1.03 9.47
N PHE A 41 1.12 -1.88 10.11
CA PHE A 41 1.20 -2.00 11.56
C PHE A 41 2.53 -1.41 12.01
N LEU A 42 2.44 -0.31 12.76
CA LEU A 42 3.57 0.42 13.29
C LEU A 42 4.00 -0.25 14.59
N SER A 43 5.30 -0.36 14.83
CA SER A 43 5.80 -0.89 16.09
C SER A 43 6.34 0.21 17.00
N ASP A 44 5.99 0.14 18.28
CA ASP A 44 6.42 1.10 19.29
C ASP A 44 7.89 0.95 19.75
N GLU A 45 8.60 -0.11 19.33
CA GLU A 45 9.95 -0.42 19.85
C GLU A 45 11.12 0.09 18.98
N ASP A 46 11.84 1.02 19.59
CA ASP A 46 12.91 1.90 19.11
C ASP A 46 14.20 1.24 18.58
N LYS A 47 14.24 -0.05 18.26
CA LYS A 47 15.53 -0.68 17.86
C LYS A 47 15.56 -1.61 16.65
N ASP A 48 14.49 -2.25 16.21
CA ASP A 48 14.57 -3.05 14.97
C ASP A 48 13.25 -3.56 14.40
N SER A 49 12.11 -3.19 15.01
CA SER A 49 10.83 -3.67 14.50
C SER A 49 10.44 -2.83 13.29
N LYS A 50 10.64 -3.44 12.12
CA LYS A 50 10.34 -2.87 10.81
C LYS A 50 8.82 -2.82 10.67
N ASP A 51 8.25 -1.62 10.51
CA ASP A 51 6.83 -1.48 10.23
C ASP A 51 6.37 -2.50 9.19
N LYS A 52 5.27 -3.18 9.48
CA LYS A 52 4.79 -4.27 8.64
C LYS A 52 3.74 -3.74 7.70
N LEU A 53 4.11 -3.58 6.42
CA LEU A 53 3.17 -3.25 5.37
C LEU A 53 2.67 -4.52 4.67
N PHE A 54 1.35 -4.61 4.52
CA PHE A 54 0.66 -5.59 3.72
C PHE A 54 -0.22 -4.88 2.69
N ILE A 55 -0.33 -5.47 1.51
CA ILE A 55 -1.30 -5.05 0.50
C ILE A 55 -2.21 -6.24 0.23
N TYR A 56 -3.50 -6.07 0.51
CA TYR A 56 -4.52 -7.02 0.10
C TYR A 56 -5.06 -6.63 -1.28
N LEU A 57 -4.99 -7.58 -2.20
CA LEU A 57 -5.37 -7.48 -3.59
C LEU A 57 -6.77 -8.07 -3.74
N ARG A 58 -7.80 -7.22 -3.80
CA ARG A 58 -9.19 -7.66 -3.58
C ARG A 58 -9.76 -8.49 -4.73
N ASN A 59 -9.36 -8.22 -5.97
CA ASN A 59 -9.85 -9.01 -7.11
C ASN A 59 -9.21 -10.41 -7.15
N THR A 60 -7.99 -10.55 -6.64
CA THR A 60 -7.24 -11.80 -6.63
C THR A 60 -7.27 -12.54 -5.28
N ASN A 61 -7.81 -11.91 -4.23
CA ASN A 61 -7.85 -12.38 -2.85
C ASN A 61 -6.47 -12.76 -2.29
N LEU A 62 -5.42 -12.03 -2.68
CA LEU A 62 -4.06 -12.26 -2.22
C LEU A 62 -3.61 -11.18 -1.22
N ILE A 63 -3.05 -11.60 -0.10
CA ILE A 63 -2.31 -10.70 0.81
C ILE A 63 -0.83 -10.80 0.47
N LYS A 64 -0.21 -9.67 0.14
CA LYS A 64 1.23 -9.60 -0.14
C LYS A 64 1.94 -8.78 0.94
N PRO A 65 2.90 -9.38 1.69
CA PRO A 65 3.78 -8.61 2.55
C PRO A 65 4.73 -7.77 1.70
N VAL A 66 4.88 -6.50 2.07
CA VAL A 66 5.74 -5.54 1.39
C VAL A 66 6.77 -5.04 2.38
N LYS A 67 8.04 -5.28 2.07
CA LYS A 67 9.13 -4.78 2.91
C LYS A 67 9.43 -3.33 2.53
N VAL A 68 9.22 -2.43 3.48
CA VAL A 68 9.50 -1.01 3.35
C VAL A 68 10.84 -0.70 4.03
N TYR A 69 11.62 0.18 3.41
CA TYR A 69 12.92 0.65 3.84
C TYR A 69 12.95 2.18 3.84
N GLY A 70 13.98 2.74 4.46
CA GLY A 70 14.20 4.19 4.52
C GLY A 70 13.75 4.79 5.85
N ASN A 71 13.95 6.10 5.98
CA ASN A 71 13.52 6.83 7.16
C ASN A 71 12.05 7.29 7.00
N HIS A 72 11.12 6.49 7.52
CA HIS A 72 9.68 6.73 7.41
C HIS A 72 9.26 8.06 8.08
N SER A 73 9.94 8.47 9.16
CA SER A 73 9.69 9.76 9.83
C SER A 73 10.02 10.97 8.95
N LYS A 74 10.83 10.79 7.90
CA LYS A 74 11.19 11.80 6.90
C LYS A 74 10.47 11.59 5.56
N GLY A 75 9.45 10.73 5.50
CA GLY A 75 8.69 10.48 4.27
C GLY A 75 9.36 9.55 3.26
N GLN A 76 10.37 8.77 3.68
CA GLN A 76 11.03 7.79 2.81
C GLN A 76 10.41 6.42 3.02
N PHE A 77 9.58 5.95 2.09
CA PHE A 77 8.92 4.64 2.11
C PHE A 77 9.37 3.82 0.90
N GLU A 78 10.64 3.45 0.89
CA GLU A 78 11.27 2.77 -0.23
C GLU A 78 10.91 1.29 -0.25
N VAL A 79 10.46 0.81 -1.41
CA VAL A 79 10.07 -0.58 -1.62
C VAL A 79 10.82 -1.15 -2.81
N TYR A 80 11.31 -2.37 -2.65
CA TYR A 80 11.92 -3.16 -3.71
C TYR A 80 10.93 -4.22 -4.19
N ILE A 81 10.27 -3.93 -5.31
CA ILE A 81 9.24 -4.76 -5.89
C ILE A 81 9.90 -5.82 -6.78
N LYS A 82 9.88 -7.07 -6.32
CA LYS A 82 10.32 -8.24 -7.08
C LYS A 82 9.26 -8.69 -8.06
N ASP A 83 9.65 -9.53 -9.03
CA ASP A 83 8.75 -10.04 -10.08
C ASP A 83 7.46 -10.66 -9.52
N GLU A 84 7.54 -11.45 -8.43
CA GLU A 84 6.35 -12.06 -7.81
C GLU A 84 5.32 -11.03 -7.34
N LEU A 85 5.77 -9.96 -6.67
CA LEU A 85 4.88 -8.88 -6.22
C LEU A 85 4.37 -8.07 -7.40
N LYS A 86 5.24 -7.77 -8.37
CA LYS A 86 4.86 -7.08 -9.61
C LYS A 86 3.76 -7.83 -10.36
N GLU A 87 3.91 -9.14 -10.56
CA GLU A 87 2.91 -9.98 -11.21
C GLU A 87 1.59 -10.01 -10.46
N ALA A 88 1.62 -10.09 -9.13
CA ALA A 88 0.42 -10.04 -8.31
C ALA A 88 -0.33 -8.71 -8.47
N LEU A 89 0.40 -7.59 -8.42
CA LEU A 89 -0.16 -6.24 -8.64
C LEU A 89 -0.75 -6.09 -10.06
N ILE A 90 -0.09 -6.64 -11.08
CA ILE A 90 -0.61 -6.59 -12.46
C ILE A 90 -1.86 -7.45 -12.62
N LYS A 91 -1.90 -8.65 -12.03
CA LYS A 91 -3.08 -9.52 -12.05
C LYS A 91 -4.28 -8.86 -11.38
N GLU A 92 -4.04 -8.14 -10.28
CA GLU A 92 -5.08 -7.38 -9.58
C GLU A 92 -5.78 -6.35 -10.47
N LEU A 93 -5.07 -5.77 -11.45
CA LEU A 93 -5.63 -4.80 -12.39
C LEU A 93 -6.60 -5.42 -13.42
N GLN A 94 -6.68 -6.76 -13.51
CA GLN A 94 -7.56 -7.48 -14.46
C GLN A 94 -7.50 -6.90 -15.88
N LEU A 95 -6.28 -6.62 -16.35
CA LEU A 95 -6.05 -6.04 -17.67
C LEU A 95 -6.45 -7.07 -18.74
N ASN A 96 -7.25 -6.64 -19.70
CA ASN A 96 -7.58 -7.44 -20.88
C ASN A 96 -6.38 -7.42 -21.85
N SER A 97 -6.16 -8.50 -22.58
CA SER A 97 -5.02 -8.70 -23.50
C SER A 97 -4.99 -7.77 -24.72
N SER A 98 -5.82 -6.72 -24.77
CA SER A 98 -5.99 -5.85 -25.92
C SER A 98 -5.02 -4.66 -25.89
N SER A 99 -3.95 -4.80 -26.69
CA SER A 99 -3.23 -3.77 -27.48
C SER A 99 -2.58 -2.56 -26.80
N GLY A 100 -2.43 -2.51 -25.47
CA GLY A 100 -1.64 -1.48 -24.79
C GLY A 100 -0.38 -2.05 -24.13
N SER A 101 0.77 -1.40 -24.27
CA SER A 101 1.93 -1.70 -23.42
C SER A 101 1.64 -1.22 -22.01
N PHE A 102 1.62 -2.14 -21.05
CA PHE A 102 1.43 -1.79 -19.65
C PHE A 102 2.72 -1.21 -19.07
N ASP A 103 2.69 0.06 -18.66
CA ASP A 103 3.79 0.73 -17.96
C ASP A 103 3.62 0.58 -16.44
N PHE A 104 4.42 -0.32 -15.86
CA PHE A 104 4.40 -0.58 -14.43
C PHE A 104 4.84 0.61 -13.59
N LYS A 105 5.76 1.46 -14.07
CA LYS A 105 6.22 2.62 -13.31
C LYS A 105 5.10 3.66 -13.20
N ASN A 106 4.42 3.94 -14.32
CA ASN A 106 3.27 4.83 -14.33
C ASN A 106 2.13 4.32 -13.42
N PHE A 107 1.89 3.00 -13.40
CA PHE A 107 0.96 2.40 -12.44
C PHE A 107 1.35 2.68 -10.98
N LEU A 108 2.63 2.54 -10.61
CA LEU A 108 3.08 2.82 -9.24
C LEU A 108 2.90 4.30 -8.87
N GLU A 109 3.15 5.22 -9.81
CA GLU A 109 2.90 6.66 -9.60
C GLU A 109 1.41 6.95 -9.39
N GLN A 110 0.52 6.30 -10.15
CA GLN A 110 -0.93 6.41 -9.96
C GLN A 110 -1.36 5.85 -8.61
N LEU A 111 -0.85 4.67 -8.23
CA LEU A 111 -1.13 4.03 -6.95
C LEU A 111 -0.65 4.88 -5.77
N ASN A 112 0.53 5.49 -5.87
CA ASN A 112 1.05 6.41 -4.87
C ASN A 112 0.20 7.68 -4.77
N SER A 113 -0.21 8.23 -5.92
CA SER A 113 -1.03 9.45 -5.97
C SER A 113 -2.46 9.24 -5.45
N SER A 114 -2.96 8.00 -5.47
CA SER A 114 -4.28 7.65 -4.97
C SER A 114 -4.31 7.34 -3.47
N ILE A 115 -3.17 7.45 -2.77
CA ILE A 115 -3.09 7.31 -1.31
C ILE A 115 -3.80 8.51 -0.65
N PRO A 116 -4.75 8.28 0.27
CA PRO A 116 -5.40 9.36 0.99
C PRO A 116 -4.38 10.15 1.80
N GLN A 117 -4.61 11.45 1.94
CA GLN A 117 -3.68 12.34 2.67
C GLN A 117 -4.09 12.56 4.13
N SER A 118 -5.20 11.95 4.57
CA SER A 118 -5.65 11.90 5.97
C SER A 118 -6.54 10.66 6.20
N ILE A 119 -6.51 10.10 7.40
CA ILE A 119 -7.34 8.97 7.84
C ILE A 119 -8.39 9.48 8.82
N ASN A 120 -9.62 9.67 8.35
CA ASN A 120 -10.75 9.82 9.27
C ASN A 120 -11.00 8.47 9.97
N ARG A 121 -11.13 8.45 11.31
CA ARG A 121 -11.46 7.26 12.11
C ARG A 121 -12.68 6.50 11.55
N ASP A 122 -13.68 7.21 11.02
CA ASP A 122 -14.88 6.60 10.42
C ASP A 122 -14.58 5.79 9.15
N ASN A 123 -13.59 6.23 8.36
CA ASN A 123 -13.16 5.50 7.16
C ASN A 123 -12.48 4.18 7.53
N LYS A 124 -11.68 4.16 8.60
CA LYS A 124 -10.96 2.96 9.05
C LYS A 124 -11.90 1.82 9.45
N ILE A 125 -12.95 2.12 10.23
CA ILE A 125 -13.97 1.13 10.64
C ILE A 125 -14.73 0.61 9.42
N THR A 126 -15.06 1.51 8.49
CA THR A 126 -15.76 1.16 7.24
C THR A 126 -14.93 0.23 6.37
N GLU A 127 -13.62 0.48 6.23
CA GLU A 127 -12.73 -0.39 5.44
C GLU A 127 -12.55 -1.77 6.09
N LEU A 128 -12.39 -1.85 7.41
CA LEU A 128 -12.30 -3.13 8.12
C LEU A 128 -13.55 -4.00 7.92
N ARG A 129 -14.75 -3.41 8.00
CA ARG A 129 -16.01 -4.15 7.78
C ARG A 129 -16.19 -4.67 6.36
N LYS A 130 -15.55 -4.07 5.36
CA LYS A 130 -15.58 -4.54 3.96
C LYS A 130 -14.73 -5.80 3.73
N ILE A 131 -13.90 -6.18 4.69
CA ILE A 131 -13.06 -7.40 4.61
C ILE A 131 -13.86 -8.63 5.06
N GLU A 132 -14.84 -8.47 5.95
CA GLU A 132 -15.64 -9.56 6.51
C GLU A 132 -16.84 -9.97 5.63
N ALA A 133 -17.13 -9.23 4.56
CA ALA A 133 -18.27 -9.44 3.65
C ALA A 133 -17.81 -9.86 2.25
#